data_AF-A0A7V3I0S9-F1
#
_entry.id   AF-A0A7V3I0S9-F1
#
_cell.length_a   1.000
_cell.length_b   1.000
_cell.length_c   1.000
_cell.angle_alpha   90.00
_cell.angle_beta   90.00
_cell.angle_gamma   90.00
#
_symmetry.space_group_name_H-M   'P 1'
#
loop_
_entity.id
_entity.type
_entity.pdbx_description
1 polymer ?
#
loop_
_entity_poly.entity_id
_entity_poly.type
_entity_poly.pdbx_seq_one_letter_code
_entity_poly.pdbx_strand_id
1 'polypeptide(L)'
;VDTSMGLTPLEGLVMGTRSGDIDPGVFGYLARAAHMSVPDIESMLNHRSGLLGLAGERDFRRLAEMIESGDGAARLAYDVFIHRLRKYIGAYLAVLGHTDAVSFTAGIGENDAAVRRDALAGMGELGLVIDDRRNSAAGDGPRRVSTDDSPIAVLVVPTDEELAIAHDCVRALSR
;
A
#
# COMPACT_ATOMS: atom_id res chain seq x y z
N VAL A 1 12.73 7.18 8.99
CA VAL A 1 12.50 8.33 9.91
C VAL A 1 11.05 8.83 9.87
N ASP A 2 10.18 8.20 9.08
CA ASP A 2 8.76 8.54 8.92
C ASP A 2 7.97 7.24 8.64
N THR A 3 6.65 7.24 8.84
CA THR A 3 5.72 6.12 8.56
C THR A 3 4.30 6.63 8.33
N SER A 4 3.48 5.90 7.57
CA SER A 4 2.23 6.45 7.04
C SER A 4 1.05 6.38 7.99
N MET A 5 1.06 5.39 8.90
CA MET A 5 0.05 5.30 9.96
C MET A 5 0.43 6.27 11.08
N GLY A 6 -0.55 6.96 11.64
CA GLY A 6 -0.36 7.87 12.76
C GLY A 6 -0.72 7.25 14.11
N LEU A 7 -1.46 8.01 14.92
CA LEU A 7 -1.90 7.56 16.25
C LEU A 7 -2.69 6.25 16.20
N THR A 8 -3.44 6.04 15.12
CA THR A 8 -4.20 4.81 14.88
C THR A 8 -3.83 4.22 13.51
N PRO A 9 -4.14 2.93 13.27
CA PRO A 9 -3.91 2.31 11.96
C PRO A 9 -4.83 2.79 10.81
N LEU A 10 -5.60 3.87 11.02
CA LEU A 10 -6.55 4.41 10.02
C LEU A 10 -5.87 5.38 9.04
N GLU A 11 -4.93 6.19 9.51
CA GLU A 11 -4.20 7.16 8.68
C GLU A 11 -3.29 6.44 7.67
N GLY A 12 -3.04 7.10 6.55
CA GLY A 12 -2.07 6.66 5.55
C GLY A 12 -2.69 6.15 4.27
N LEU A 13 -2.23 4.97 3.88
CA LEU A 13 -2.61 4.32 2.63
C LEU A 13 -4.07 3.88 2.63
N VAL A 14 -4.64 3.81 1.43
CA VAL A 14 -5.88 3.07 1.18
C VAL A 14 -5.62 1.59 1.48
N MET A 15 -6.54 0.92 2.17
CA MET A 15 -6.39 -0.50 2.51
C MET A 15 -7.64 -1.29 2.11
N GLY A 16 -7.69 -2.56 2.48
CA GLY A 16 -8.83 -3.44 2.14
C GLY A 16 -10.19 -2.90 2.63
N THR A 17 -10.26 -2.43 3.89
CA THR A 17 -11.52 -1.91 4.49
C THR A 17 -11.38 -0.54 5.15
N ARG A 18 -10.14 -0.03 5.25
CA ARG A 18 -9.81 1.25 5.87
C ARG A 18 -9.66 2.33 4.81
N SER A 19 -10.10 3.55 5.11
CA SER A 19 -10.05 4.68 4.18
C SER A 19 -8.63 5.13 3.85
N GLY A 20 -7.70 5.06 4.81
CA GLY A 20 -6.48 5.87 4.77
C GLY A 20 -6.80 7.35 5.04
N ASP A 21 -5.91 8.24 4.62
CA ASP A 21 -6.12 9.69 4.75
C ASP A 21 -7.43 10.14 4.11
N ILE A 22 -8.12 11.00 4.84
CA ILE A 22 -9.33 11.69 4.44
C ILE A 22 -9.31 13.09 5.06
N ASP A 23 -9.96 14.05 4.40
CA ASP A 23 -10.11 15.40 4.94
C ASP A 23 -10.83 15.35 6.31
N PRO A 24 -10.26 15.92 7.38
CA PRO A 24 -10.93 15.98 8.69
C PRO A 24 -12.31 16.67 8.63
N GLY A 25 -12.55 17.56 7.67
CA GLY A 25 -13.85 18.18 7.42
C GLY A 25 -14.95 17.18 7.08
N VAL A 26 -14.61 16.01 6.51
CA VAL A 26 -15.57 14.95 6.15
C VAL A 26 -16.27 14.38 7.39
N PHE A 27 -15.57 14.26 8.53
CA PHE A 27 -16.20 13.79 9.77
C PHE A 27 -17.35 14.71 10.19
N GLY A 28 -17.10 16.02 10.23
CA GLY A 28 -18.11 17.01 10.57
C GLY A 28 -19.24 17.07 9.53
N TYR A 29 -18.92 16.89 8.26
CA TYR A 29 -19.91 16.82 7.19
C TYR A 29 -20.85 15.62 7.36
N LEU A 30 -20.31 14.41 7.53
CA LEU A 30 -21.10 13.19 7.73
C LEU A 30 -21.98 13.28 8.98
N ALA A 31 -21.47 13.84 10.07
CA ALA A 31 -22.25 14.04 11.28
C ALA A 31 -23.43 14.99 11.07
N ARG A 32 -23.22 16.11 10.36
CA ARG A 32 -24.27 17.14 10.18
C ARG A 32 -25.25 16.82 9.05
N ALA A 33 -24.75 16.35 7.92
CA ALA A 33 -25.53 16.18 6.70
C ALA A 33 -26.08 14.75 6.54
N ALA A 34 -25.32 13.74 6.97
CA ALA A 34 -25.75 12.34 6.92
C ALA A 34 -26.25 11.83 8.30
N HIS A 35 -26.30 12.71 9.30
CA HIS A 35 -26.77 12.41 10.66
C HIS A 35 -26.11 11.18 11.31
N MET A 36 -24.85 10.92 10.96
CA MET A 36 -24.10 9.79 11.51
C MET A 36 -23.52 10.13 12.88
N SER A 37 -23.56 9.18 13.81
CA SER A 37 -22.84 9.32 15.08
C SER A 37 -21.33 9.20 14.85
N VAL A 38 -20.52 9.75 15.78
CA VAL A 38 -19.05 9.59 15.73
C VAL A 38 -18.63 8.11 15.67
N PRO A 39 -19.17 7.21 16.51
CA PRO A 39 -18.87 5.78 16.41
C PRO A 39 -19.24 5.16 15.05
N ASP A 40 -20.34 5.59 14.42
CA ASP A 40 -20.73 5.07 13.10
C ASP A 40 -19.78 5.52 11.99
N ILE A 41 -19.29 6.76 12.07
CA ILE A 41 -18.29 7.29 11.14
C ILE A 41 -16.97 6.53 11.31
N GLU A 42 -16.49 6.36 12.55
CA GLU A 42 -15.28 5.58 12.83
C GLU A 42 -15.40 4.13 12.34
N SER A 43 -16.55 3.50 12.56
CA SER A 43 -16.86 2.16 12.08
C SER A 43 -16.84 2.10 10.55
N MET A 44 -17.43 3.09 9.88
CA MET A 44 -17.45 3.18 8.42
C MET A 44 -16.03 3.32 7.85
N LEU A 45 -15.22 4.21 8.44
CA LEU A 45 -13.85 4.46 8.00
C LEU A 45 -12.92 3.27 8.24
N ASN A 46 -13.18 2.43 9.26
CA ASN A 46 -12.35 1.26 9.55
C ASN A 46 -12.79 -0.03 8.82
N HIS A 47 -14.09 -0.19 8.57
CA HIS A 47 -14.63 -1.49 8.17
C HIS A 47 -15.41 -1.48 6.85
N ARG A 48 -15.85 -0.31 6.37
CA ARG A 48 -16.70 -0.18 5.18
C ARG A 48 -16.14 0.82 4.16
N SER A 49 -14.84 1.09 4.23
CA SER A 49 -14.12 2.03 3.36
C SER A 49 -13.04 1.29 2.55
N GLY A 50 -12.09 2.04 2.00
CA GLY A 50 -10.99 1.47 1.24
C GLY A 50 -11.48 0.77 -0.03
N LEU A 51 -10.82 -0.32 -0.40
CA LEU A 51 -11.20 -1.12 -1.57
C LEU A 51 -12.63 -1.66 -1.44
N LEU A 52 -12.99 -2.20 -0.27
CA LEU A 52 -14.33 -2.72 -0.01
C LEU A 52 -15.40 -1.63 -0.18
N GLY A 53 -15.16 -0.44 0.35
CA GLY A 53 -16.12 0.66 0.25
C GLY A 53 -16.29 1.21 -1.16
N LEU A 54 -15.24 1.15 -1.99
CA LEU A 54 -15.23 1.69 -3.34
C LEU A 54 -15.68 0.69 -4.41
N ALA A 55 -15.34 -0.58 -4.25
CA ALA A 55 -15.56 -1.63 -5.25
C ALA A 55 -16.43 -2.80 -4.76
N GLY A 56 -16.77 -2.87 -3.46
CA GLY A 56 -17.46 -4.02 -2.89
C GLY A 56 -16.58 -5.27 -2.70
N GLU A 57 -15.28 -5.17 -2.98
CA GLU A 57 -14.31 -6.26 -2.86
C GLU A 57 -12.97 -5.72 -2.33
N ARG A 58 -12.28 -6.51 -1.50
CA ARG A 58 -11.00 -6.17 -0.86
C ARG A 58 -9.87 -7.13 -1.20
N ASP A 59 -10.16 -8.32 -1.70
CA ASP A 59 -9.14 -9.26 -2.19
C ASP A 59 -8.65 -8.79 -3.57
N PHE A 60 -7.35 -8.52 -3.68
CA PHE A 60 -6.75 -7.99 -4.91
C PHE A 60 -6.88 -8.92 -6.12
N ARG A 61 -6.93 -10.25 -5.91
CA ARG A 61 -7.07 -11.21 -7.02
C ARG A 61 -8.45 -11.08 -7.64
N ARG A 62 -9.48 -11.03 -6.80
CA ARG A 62 -10.86 -10.79 -7.26
C ARG A 62 -11.04 -9.39 -7.83
N LEU A 63 -10.42 -8.38 -7.23
CA LEU A 63 -10.44 -7.03 -7.77
C LEU A 63 -9.85 -6.98 -9.18
N ALA A 64 -8.77 -7.72 -9.44
CA ALA A 64 -8.18 -7.83 -10.78
C ALA A 64 -9.14 -8.51 -11.77
N GLU A 65 -9.79 -9.62 -11.40
CA GLU A 65 -10.82 -10.28 -12.22
C GLU A 65 -11.99 -9.32 -12.56
N MET A 66 -12.42 -8.52 -11.59
CA MET A 66 -13.45 -7.49 -11.81
C MET A 66 -12.98 -6.43 -12.81
N ILE A 67 -11.74 -5.96 -12.70
CA ILE A 67 -11.16 -4.99 -13.65
C ILE A 67 -11.09 -5.59 -15.07
N GLU A 68 -10.64 -6.84 -15.19
CA GLU A 68 -10.54 -7.54 -16.48
C GLU A 68 -11.91 -7.75 -17.13
N SER A 69 -12.95 -7.99 -16.33
CA SER A 69 -14.34 -8.09 -16.80
C SER A 69 -15.01 -6.73 -17.08
N GLY A 70 -14.31 -5.61 -16.87
CA GLY A 70 -14.77 -4.27 -17.21
C GLY A 70 -15.52 -3.53 -16.10
N ASP A 71 -15.40 -3.95 -14.84
CA ASP A 71 -16.01 -3.26 -13.70
C ASP A 71 -15.32 -1.90 -13.44
N GLY A 72 -16.06 -0.82 -13.66
CA GLY A 72 -15.56 0.55 -13.49
C GLY A 72 -15.30 0.94 -12.04
N ALA A 73 -16.03 0.38 -11.07
CA ALA A 73 -15.83 0.66 -9.65
C ALA A 73 -14.56 -0.03 -9.13
N ALA A 74 -14.31 -1.27 -9.56
CA ALA A 74 -13.06 -1.98 -9.27
C ALA A 74 -11.84 -1.23 -9.82
N ARG A 75 -11.93 -0.76 -11.07
CA ARG A 75 -10.88 0.05 -11.70
C ARG A 75 -10.61 1.33 -10.91
N LEU A 76 -11.67 2.07 -10.56
CA LEU A 76 -11.54 3.29 -9.76
C LEU A 76 -10.90 3.02 -8.39
N ALA A 77 -11.32 1.96 -7.68
CA ALA A 77 -10.77 1.61 -6.38
C ALA A 77 -9.27 1.29 -6.46
N TYR A 78 -8.86 0.52 -7.47
CA TYR A 78 -7.45 0.23 -7.73
C TYR A 78 -6.65 1.50 -8.05
N ASP A 79 -7.18 2.37 -8.92
CA ASP A 79 -6.51 3.61 -9.31
C ASP A 79 -6.34 4.56 -8.10
N VAL A 80 -7.33 4.64 -7.22
CA VAL A 80 -7.26 5.41 -5.95
C VAL A 80 -6.19 4.82 -5.01
N PHE A 81 -6.12 3.49 -4.90
CA PHE A 81 -5.09 2.80 -4.13
C PHE A 81 -3.68 3.10 -4.66
N ILE A 82 -3.46 2.92 -5.97
CA ILE A 82 -2.16 3.20 -6.62
C ILE A 82 -1.81 4.68 -6.50
N HIS A 83 -2.76 5.58 -6.71
CA HIS A 83 -2.54 7.02 -6.57
C HIS A 83 -2.05 7.38 -5.15
N ARG A 84 -2.69 6.83 -4.11
CA ARG A 84 -2.27 7.10 -2.73
C ARG A 84 -0.89 6.52 -2.43
N LEU A 85 -0.62 5.30 -2.88
CA LEU A 85 0.69 4.66 -2.71
C LEU A 85 1.82 5.47 -3.36
N ARG A 86 1.59 5.94 -4.60
CA ARG A 86 2.54 6.80 -5.32
C ARG A 86 2.86 8.09 -4.56
N LYS A 87 1.86 8.73 -3.97
CA LYS A 87 2.06 9.94 -3.16
C LYS A 87 2.97 9.67 -1.97
N TYR A 88 2.76 8.57 -1.26
CA TYR A 88 3.59 8.22 -0.10
C TYR A 88 5.02 7.87 -0.48
N ILE A 89 5.22 7.11 -1.56
CA ILE A 89 6.56 6.83 -2.09
C ILE A 89 7.27 8.16 -2.41
N GLY A 90 6.66 9.03 -3.20
CA GLY A 90 7.25 10.32 -3.56
C GLY A 90 7.54 11.22 -2.35
N ALA A 91 6.63 11.26 -1.38
CA ALA A 91 6.84 12.01 -0.14
C ALA A 91 8.07 11.49 0.63
N TYR A 92 8.23 10.17 0.74
CA TYR A 92 9.33 9.59 1.49
C TYR A 92 10.68 9.67 0.77
N LEU A 93 10.69 9.63 -0.57
CA LEU A 93 11.90 9.99 -1.33
C LEU A 93 12.35 11.41 -1.00
N ALA A 94 11.42 12.36 -0.94
CA ALA A 94 11.72 13.75 -0.59
C ALA A 94 12.18 13.91 0.87
N VAL A 95 11.58 13.19 1.82
CA VAL A 95 12.00 13.21 3.24
C VAL A 95 13.41 12.66 3.42
N LEU A 96 13.78 11.58 2.71
CA LEU A 96 15.10 10.97 2.81
C LEU A 96 16.18 11.79 2.09
N GLY A 97 15.82 12.48 1.00
CA GLY A 97 16.75 13.23 0.14
C GLY A 97 17.59 12.32 -0.76
N HIS A 98 18.24 11.31 -0.19
CA HIS A 98 18.86 10.20 -0.90
C HIS A 98 18.20 8.88 -0.49
N THR A 99 17.89 8.02 -1.46
CA THR A 99 17.25 6.72 -1.20
C THR A 99 17.99 5.64 -1.97
N ASP A 100 18.57 4.69 -1.25
CA ASP A 100 19.27 3.56 -1.86
C ASP A 100 18.30 2.51 -2.44
N ALA A 101 17.17 2.30 -1.75
CA ALA A 101 16.22 1.25 -2.11
C ALA A 101 14.77 1.55 -1.72
N VAL A 102 13.84 0.99 -2.50
CA VAL A 102 12.42 0.84 -2.18
C VAL A 102 12.09 -0.65 -2.17
N SER A 103 11.52 -1.14 -1.07
CA SER A 103 11.17 -2.55 -0.92
C SER A 103 9.66 -2.74 -0.79
N PHE A 104 9.12 -3.70 -1.56
CA PHE A 104 7.76 -4.19 -1.41
C PHE A 104 7.75 -5.46 -0.57
N THR A 105 6.76 -5.58 0.32
CA THR A 105 6.62 -6.69 1.25
C THR A 105 5.13 -6.94 1.54
N ALA A 106 4.84 -7.94 2.38
CA ALA A 106 3.51 -8.43 2.73
C ALA A 106 2.71 -8.93 1.52
N GLY A 107 1.50 -9.44 1.78
CA GLY A 107 0.69 -10.16 0.80
C GLY A 107 0.57 -9.49 -0.58
N ILE A 108 0.24 -8.20 -0.64
CA ILE A 108 0.10 -7.48 -1.93
C ILE A 108 1.47 -7.16 -2.53
N GLY A 109 2.39 -6.61 -1.74
CA GLY A 109 3.69 -6.16 -2.24
C GLY A 109 4.55 -7.32 -2.76
N GLU A 110 4.44 -8.50 -2.16
CA GLU A 110 5.19 -9.70 -2.56
C GLU A 110 4.66 -10.34 -3.84
N ASN A 111 3.33 -10.41 -3.97
CA ASN A 111 2.66 -11.27 -4.95
C ASN A 111 2.09 -10.50 -6.15
N ASP A 112 1.82 -9.20 -6.04
CA ASP A 112 1.18 -8.43 -7.09
C ASP A 112 2.19 -7.60 -7.89
N ALA A 113 2.63 -8.16 -9.02
CA ALA A 113 3.55 -7.49 -9.94
C ALA A 113 2.94 -6.24 -10.59
N ALA A 114 1.63 -6.21 -10.80
CA ALA A 114 0.94 -5.06 -11.39
C ALA A 114 0.96 -3.88 -10.43
N VAL A 115 0.64 -4.11 -9.16
CA VAL A 115 0.72 -3.06 -8.11
C VAL A 115 2.13 -2.47 -8.04
N ARG A 116 3.18 -3.28 -8.01
CA ARG A 116 4.57 -2.78 -7.97
C ARG A 116 4.91 -1.92 -9.19
N ARG A 117 4.53 -2.37 -10.38
CA ARG A 117 4.76 -1.65 -11.63
C ARG A 117 4.01 -0.32 -11.63
N ASP A 118 2.72 -0.34 -11.32
CA ASP A 118 1.83 0.81 -11.45
C ASP A 118 2.11 1.85 -10.34
N ALA A 119 2.53 1.40 -9.15
CA ALA A 119 3.02 2.26 -8.07
C ALA A 119 4.30 3.03 -8.42
N LEU A 120 5.10 2.56 -9.39
CA LEU A 120 6.36 3.17 -9.79
C LEU A 120 6.36 3.70 -11.23
N ALA A 121 5.29 3.48 -11.99
CA ALA A 121 5.19 3.89 -13.38
C ALA A 121 5.45 5.39 -13.55
N GLY A 122 6.32 5.77 -14.49
CA GLY A 122 6.66 7.17 -14.75
C GLY A 122 7.49 7.86 -13.64
N MET A 123 8.06 7.11 -12.68
CA MET A 123 8.98 7.64 -11.67
C MET A 123 10.47 7.48 -12.07
N GLY A 124 10.76 7.25 -13.35
CA GLY A 124 12.13 7.07 -13.85
C GLY A 124 13.05 8.25 -13.57
N GLU A 125 12.55 9.48 -13.74
CA GLU A 125 13.29 10.72 -13.41
C GLU A 125 13.55 10.89 -11.90
N LEU A 126 12.81 10.16 -11.06
CA LEU A 126 13.06 10.07 -9.61
C LEU A 126 14.02 8.92 -9.25
N GLY A 127 14.58 8.24 -10.25
CA GLY A 127 15.55 7.15 -10.08
C GLY A 127 14.93 5.76 -9.89
N LEU A 128 13.64 5.58 -10.16
CA LEU A 128 12.93 4.30 -10.01
C LEU A 128 12.60 3.70 -11.38
N VAL A 129 13.37 2.68 -11.78
CA VAL A 129 13.19 1.99 -13.08
C VAL A 129 12.98 0.50 -12.83
N ILE A 130 11.74 0.04 -13.08
CA ILE A 130 11.36 -1.37 -12.96
C ILE A 130 11.86 -2.18 -14.18
N ASP A 131 12.36 -3.38 -13.94
CA ASP A 131 12.56 -4.41 -14.97
C ASP A 131 11.30 -5.29 -14.98
N ASP A 132 10.45 -5.14 -16.00
CA ASP A 132 9.18 -5.85 -16.08
C ASP A 132 9.34 -7.38 -16.06
N ARG A 133 10.43 -7.90 -16.64
CA ARG A 133 10.69 -9.35 -16.66
C ARG A 133 11.05 -9.85 -15.26
N ARG A 134 11.91 -9.12 -14.52
CA ARG A 134 12.24 -9.47 -13.12
C ARG A 134 11.03 -9.29 -12.21
N ASN A 135 10.24 -8.26 -12.44
CA ASN A 135 9.05 -7.96 -11.65
C ASN A 135 7.95 -9.03 -11.80
N SER A 136 7.74 -9.56 -13.01
CA SER A 136 6.76 -10.61 -13.30
C SER A 136 7.28 -12.03 -13.09
N ALA A 137 8.58 -12.23 -12.83
CA ALA A 137 9.13 -13.55 -12.57
C ALA A 137 8.56 -14.10 -11.25
N ALA A 138 8.08 -15.36 -11.30
CA ALA A 138 7.76 -16.10 -10.10
C ALA A 138 9.04 -16.35 -9.29
N GLY A 139 8.95 -16.23 -7.97
CA GLY A 139 10.08 -16.48 -7.10
C GLY A 139 9.73 -16.27 -5.64
N ASP A 140 10.22 -17.19 -4.81
CA ASP A 140 10.10 -17.12 -3.36
C ASP A 140 11.34 -16.40 -2.81
N GLY A 141 11.16 -15.58 -1.77
CA GLY A 141 12.26 -14.90 -1.08
C GLY A 141 12.65 -13.53 -1.66
N PRO A 142 13.72 -12.93 -1.09
CA PRO A 142 14.17 -11.60 -1.46
C PRO A 142 14.71 -11.53 -2.89
N ARG A 143 14.27 -10.54 -3.67
CA ARG A 143 14.70 -10.36 -5.07
C ARG A 143 14.70 -8.90 -5.50
N ARG A 144 15.59 -8.55 -6.43
CA ARG A 144 15.58 -7.25 -7.12
C ARG A 144 14.63 -7.29 -8.31
N VAL A 145 13.78 -6.27 -8.42
CA VAL A 145 12.82 -6.08 -9.51
C VAL A 145 13.08 -4.81 -10.32
N SER A 146 14.05 -3.99 -9.94
CA SER A 146 14.57 -2.90 -10.78
C SER A 146 15.55 -3.39 -11.84
N THR A 147 15.76 -2.56 -12.85
CA THR A 147 16.89 -2.70 -13.77
C THR A 147 18.23 -2.49 -13.05
N ASP A 148 19.33 -2.84 -13.71
CA ASP A 148 20.68 -2.70 -13.13
C ASP A 148 21.18 -1.25 -13.14
N ASP A 149 20.66 -0.43 -14.06
CA ASP A 149 20.93 1.01 -14.20
C ASP A 149 19.98 1.89 -13.37
N SER A 150 18.97 1.32 -12.71
CA SER A 150 18.08 2.07 -11.81
C SER A 150 18.88 2.68 -10.65
N PRO A 151 18.90 4.02 -10.48
CA PRO A 151 19.62 4.67 -9.40
C PRO A 151 19.17 4.22 -8.01
N ILE A 152 17.86 3.99 -7.84
CA ILE A 152 17.27 3.44 -6.64
C ILE A 152 16.95 1.97 -6.90
N ALA A 153 17.44 1.08 -6.04
CA ALA A 153 17.12 -0.34 -6.14
C ALA A 153 15.64 -0.58 -5.79
N VAL A 154 14.92 -1.35 -6.60
CA VAL A 154 13.57 -1.80 -6.23
C VAL A 154 13.59 -3.27 -5.91
N LEU A 155 13.11 -3.63 -4.72
CA LEU A 155 13.19 -4.98 -4.16
C LEU A 155 11.79 -5.51 -3.83
N VAL A 156 11.66 -6.83 -3.84
CA VAL A 156 10.64 -7.55 -3.10
C VAL A 156 11.33 -8.31 -1.99
N VAL A 157 10.90 -8.11 -0.74
CA VAL A 157 11.49 -8.74 0.44
C VAL A 157 10.36 -9.31 1.28
N PRO A 158 10.16 -10.64 1.31
CA PRO A 158 9.10 -11.23 2.11
C PRO A 158 9.26 -10.93 3.60
N THR A 159 8.14 -10.65 4.27
CA THR A 159 8.12 -10.47 5.73
C THR A 159 7.82 -11.80 6.42
N ASP A 160 8.48 -12.03 7.55
CA ASP A 160 8.19 -13.15 8.47
C ASP A 160 8.02 -12.55 9.87
N GLU A 161 6.78 -12.15 10.16
CA GLU A 161 6.44 -11.47 11.42
C GLU A 161 6.61 -12.42 12.61
N GLU A 162 6.29 -13.70 12.43
CA GLU A 162 6.45 -14.74 13.44
C GLU A 162 7.93 -14.95 13.82
N LEU A 163 8.83 -15.02 12.83
CA LEU A 163 10.26 -15.13 13.07
C LEU A 163 10.82 -13.88 13.75
N ALA A 164 10.36 -12.69 13.34
CA ALA A 164 10.75 -11.43 14.00
C ALA A 164 10.36 -11.43 15.48
N ILE A 165 9.12 -11.81 15.79
CA ILE A 165 8.63 -11.95 17.17
C ILE A 165 9.45 -12.99 17.94
N ALA A 166 9.75 -14.15 17.33
CA ALA A 166 10.53 -15.20 17.97
C ALA A 166 11.95 -14.73 18.35
N HIS A 167 12.63 -14.03 17.45
CA HIS A 167 13.96 -13.46 17.72
C HIS A 167 13.92 -12.44 18.87
N ASP A 168 12.90 -11.60 18.93
CA ASP A 168 12.77 -10.61 20.00
C ASP A 168 12.42 -11.25 21.34
N CYS A 169 11.61 -12.31 21.36
CA CYS A 169 11.40 -13.14 22.54
C CYS A 169 12.71 -13.73 23.06
N VAL A 170 13.53 -14.33 22.20
CA VAL A 170 14.84 -14.89 22.60
C VAL A 170 15.75 -13.79 23.15
N ARG A 171 15.79 -12.62 22.50
CA ARG A 171 16.60 -11.47 22.94
C ARG A 171 16.16 -10.93 24.30
N ALA A 172 14.86 -10.92 24.58
CA ALA A 172 14.31 -10.49 25.86
C ALA A 172 14.60 -11.48 26.98
N LEU A 173 14.58 -12.79 26.69
CA LEU A 173 14.86 -13.87 27.65
C LEU A 173 16.36 -14.09 27.91
N SER A 174 17.23 -13.64 27.01
CA SER A 174 18.69 -13.79 27.14
C SER A 174 19.38 -12.62 27.89
N ARG A 175 18.58 -11.74 28.52
CA ARG A 175 19.04 -10.68 29.41
C ARG A 175 18.96 -11.14 30.85
#